data_AF-A0A4U5NK69-F1
#
_entry.id   AF-A0A4U5NK69-F1
#
_cell.length_a   1.000
_cell.length_b   1.000
_cell.length_c   1.000
_cell.angle_alpha   90.00
_cell.angle_beta   90.00
_cell.angle_gamma   90.00
#
_symmetry.space_group_name_H-M   'P 1'
#
loop_
_entity.id
_entity.type
_entity.pdbx_description
1 polymer ?
#
loop_
_entity_poly.entity_id
_entity_poly.type
_entity_poly.pdbx_seq_one_letter_code
_entity_poly.pdbx_strand_id
1 'polypeptide(L)'
;MSDISDPGVHKGPAKVDENLTFDEQILQAAKSIASAVQTLVKAASAAQKELVEQGRLDPNPQLATDDYQWSEGLISAARTVAAAVHQLCEAANGLVQGHTSEEKLISAAKQVASSTAHLLVACKVKADQDSRAMQRLQQAGHAVKTATEHLVMAARNASQEDERPLIISDRMVSGIAQVMDAQANVLRVEKELKEARQQLASLNKARYERGMTPEQQFEQPEQ
;
A
#
# COMPACT_ATOMS: atom_id res chain seq x y z
N MET A 1 -9.87 25.25 -63.81
CA MET A 1 -10.94 24.23 -63.79
C MET A 1 -10.23 22.90 -63.92
N SER A 2 -10.04 22.10 -62.89
CA SER A 2 -10.96 21.80 -61.79
C SER A 2 -10.20 21.31 -60.56
N ASP A 3 -10.66 21.76 -59.39
CA ASP A 3 -10.44 21.19 -58.07
C ASP A 3 -10.58 19.65 -58.04
N ILE A 4 -9.87 19.01 -57.10
CA ILE A 4 -10.22 17.78 -56.35
C ILE A 4 -9.03 17.55 -55.40
N SER A 5 -9.04 18.16 -54.22
CA SER A 5 -9.57 17.61 -52.95
C SER A 5 -8.59 16.65 -52.26
N ASP A 6 -7.79 17.26 -51.38
CA ASP A 6 -7.07 16.66 -50.27
C ASP A 6 -8.03 15.88 -49.34
N PRO A 7 -7.83 14.58 -49.09
CA PRO A 7 -8.58 13.87 -48.07
C PRO A 7 -7.96 14.20 -46.71
N GLY A 8 -8.47 15.27 -46.10
CA GLY A 8 -8.22 15.60 -44.70
C GLY A 8 -8.48 14.40 -43.80
N VAL A 9 -7.40 13.90 -43.18
CA VAL A 9 -7.46 12.95 -42.07
C VAL A 9 -8.24 13.62 -40.94
N HIS A 10 -9.52 13.26 -40.80
CA HIS A 10 -10.33 13.57 -39.64
C HIS A 10 -9.68 12.94 -38.40
N LYS A 11 -8.85 13.72 -37.71
CA LYS A 11 -8.45 13.47 -36.33
C LYS A 11 -9.67 13.81 -35.44
N GLY A 12 -10.65 12.92 -35.43
CA GLY A 12 -11.71 12.96 -34.43
C GLY A 12 -11.09 12.94 -33.04
N PRO A 13 -11.66 13.66 -32.05
CA PRO A 13 -11.11 13.69 -30.72
C PRO A 13 -11.05 12.25 -30.20
N ALA A 14 -9.85 11.83 -29.75
CA ALA A 14 -9.72 10.62 -28.99
C ALA A 14 -10.75 10.71 -27.87
N LYS A 15 -11.76 9.83 -27.91
CA LYS A 15 -12.65 9.62 -26.78
C LYS A 15 -11.71 9.23 -25.65
N VAL A 16 -11.55 10.13 -24.69
CA VAL A 16 -10.95 9.81 -23.40
C VAL A 16 -11.85 8.71 -22.87
N ASP A 17 -11.33 7.48 -22.79
CA ASP A 17 -12.03 6.38 -22.19
C ASP A 17 -12.33 6.81 -20.75
N GLU A 18 -13.59 7.13 -20.45
CA GLU A 18 -14.01 7.63 -19.13
C GLU A 18 -13.95 6.53 -18.05
N ASN A 19 -13.48 5.34 -18.40
CA ASN A 19 -13.11 4.29 -17.47
C ASN A 19 -11.62 3.98 -17.66
N LEU A 20 -10.80 4.43 -16.71
CA LEU A 20 -9.42 3.97 -16.57
C LEU A 20 -9.41 2.44 -16.55
N THR A 21 -8.50 1.82 -17.30
CA THR A 21 -8.30 0.38 -17.19
C THR A 21 -7.92 0.02 -15.75
N PHE A 22 -8.18 -1.21 -15.31
CA PHE A 22 -7.83 -1.65 -13.96
C PHE A 22 -6.37 -1.27 -13.60
N ASP A 23 -5.45 -1.51 -14.53
CA ASP A 23 -4.03 -1.18 -14.38
C ASP A 23 -3.79 0.32 -14.13
N GLU A 24 -4.49 1.18 -14.88
CA GLU A 24 -4.41 2.63 -14.70
C GLU A 24 -4.99 3.07 -13.35
N GLN A 25 -6.09 2.44 -12.90
CA GLN A 25 -6.67 2.71 -11.57
C GLN A 25 -5.69 2.33 -10.45
N ILE A 26 -5.05 1.17 -10.54
CA ILE A 26 -4.04 0.73 -9.57
C ILE A 26 -2.83 1.67 -9.55
N LEU A 27 -2.28 2.03 -10.72
CA LEU A 27 -1.14 2.95 -10.81
C LEU A 27 -1.48 4.35 -10.30
N GLN A 28 -2.67 4.85 -10.61
CA GLN A 28 -3.13 6.15 -10.13
C GLN A 28 -3.33 6.16 -8.61
N ALA A 29 -3.90 5.10 -8.05
CA ALA A 29 -4.05 4.95 -6.61
C ALA A 29 -2.69 4.82 -5.91
N ALA A 30 -1.74 4.05 -6.45
CA ALA A 30 -0.38 3.97 -5.91
C ALA A 30 0.34 5.33 -5.94
N LYS A 31 0.23 6.10 -7.04
CA LYS A 31 0.76 7.48 -7.13
C LYS A 31 0.12 8.41 -6.11
N SER A 32 -1.21 8.31 -5.92
CA SER A 32 -1.94 9.08 -4.92
C SER A 32 -1.44 8.80 -3.50
N ILE A 33 -1.26 7.52 -3.15
CA ILE A 33 -0.69 7.10 -1.87
C ILE A 33 0.73 7.66 -1.69
N ALA A 34 1.60 7.51 -2.69
CA ALA A 34 2.97 8.03 -2.62
C ALA A 34 3.01 9.57 -2.42
N SER A 35 2.12 10.30 -3.08
CA SER A 35 1.98 11.76 -2.92
C SER A 35 1.46 12.13 -1.52
N ALA A 36 0.45 11.42 -1.03
CA ALA A 36 -0.10 11.62 0.31
C ALA A 36 0.95 11.34 1.40
N VAL A 37 1.74 10.27 1.24
CA VAL A 37 2.83 9.94 2.15
C VAL A 37 3.96 10.97 2.08
N GLN A 38 4.31 11.47 0.89
CA GLN A 38 5.28 12.55 0.79
C GLN A 38 4.82 13.79 1.57
N THR A 39 3.53 14.12 1.48
CA THR A 39 2.92 15.23 2.23
C THR A 39 2.93 14.96 3.73
N LEU A 40 2.64 13.72 4.15
CA LEU A 40 2.70 13.27 5.54
C LEU A 40 4.10 13.44 6.13
N VAL A 41 5.15 12.96 5.43
CA VAL A 41 6.54 13.07 5.91
C VAL A 41 6.96 14.53 6.04
N LYS A 42 6.60 15.38 5.06
CA LYS A 42 6.84 16.83 5.13
C LYS A 42 6.13 17.48 6.32
N ALA A 43 4.88 17.08 6.58
CA ALA A 43 4.12 17.57 7.72
C ALA A 43 4.72 17.10 9.06
N ALA A 44 5.24 15.87 9.12
CA ALA A 44 5.91 15.34 10.31
C ALA A 44 7.20 16.11 10.61
N SER A 45 8.02 16.39 9.58
CA SER A 45 9.20 17.24 9.72
C SER A 45 8.85 18.67 10.14
N ALA A 46 7.76 19.24 9.61
CA ALA A 46 7.28 20.56 10.03
C ALA A 46 6.82 20.56 11.50
N ALA A 47 6.13 19.52 11.95
CA ALA A 47 5.72 19.38 13.35
C ALA A 47 6.93 19.24 14.29
N GLN A 48 7.94 18.47 13.91
CA GLN A 48 9.19 18.38 14.66
C GLN A 48 9.90 19.73 14.75
N LYS A 49 9.98 20.47 13.63
CA LYS A 49 10.60 21.79 13.59
C LYS A 49 9.86 22.80 14.47
N GLU A 50 8.53 22.80 14.43
CA GLU A 50 7.71 23.67 15.28
C GLU A 50 7.96 23.41 16.77
N LEU A 51 8.15 22.15 17.16
CA LEU A 51 8.47 21.81 18.54
C LEU A 51 9.85 22.33 18.99
N VAL A 52 10.83 22.33 18.09
CA VAL A 52 12.15 22.93 18.35
C VAL A 52 12.03 24.45 18.50
N GLU A 53 11.26 25.11 17.62
CA GLU A 53 11.03 26.56 17.68
C GLU A 53 10.30 27.00 18.96
N GLN A 54 9.41 26.14 19.49
CA GLN A 54 8.71 26.36 20.76
C GLN A 54 9.58 26.06 22.00
N GLY A 55 10.81 25.59 21.83
CA GLY A 55 11.69 25.17 22.93
C GLY A 55 11.21 23.90 23.64
N ARG A 56 10.32 23.12 23.01
CA ARG A 56 9.77 21.84 23.53
C ARG A 56 10.59 20.62 23.11
N LEU A 57 11.55 20.83 22.22
CA LEU A 57 12.49 19.83 21.74
C LEU A 57 13.87 20.47 21.59
N ASP A 58 14.88 19.82 22.14
CA ASP A 58 16.28 20.23 21.91
C ASP A 58 16.64 20.05 20.42
N PRO A 59 17.16 21.08 19.73
CA PRO A 59 17.64 20.95 18.35
C PRO A 59 18.84 20.01 18.20
N ASN A 60 19.61 19.77 19.28
CA ASN A 60 20.76 18.88 19.29
C ASN A 60 20.76 18.03 20.58
N PRO A 61 19.79 17.11 20.70
CA PRO A 61 19.60 16.35 21.92
C PRO A 61 20.80 15.43 22.17
N GLN A 62 21.30 15.41 23.40
CA GLN A 62 22.41 14.53 23.78
C GLN A 62 21.98 13.07 23.71
N LEU A 63 22.95 12.19 23.41
CA LEU A 63 22.73 10.75 23.39
C LEU A 63 22.15 10.27 24.74
N ALA A 64 21.14 9.41 24.70
CA ALA A 64 20.39 8.90 25.86
C ALA A 64 19.44 9.90 26.56
N THR A 65 19.12 11.04 25.95
CA THR A 65 18.01 11.89 26.39
C THR A 65 16.66 11.44 25.84
N ASP A 66 15.57 11.78 26.52
CA ASP A 66 14.20 11.50 26.07
C ASP A 66 13.92 12.13 24.69
N ASP A 67 14.46 13.33 24.44
CA ASP A 67 14.33 14.03 23.17
C ASP A 67 15.06 13.29 22.04
N TYR A 68 16.26 12.77 22.31
CA TYR A 68 17.00 11.92 21.38
C TYR A 68 16.21 10.66 21.05
N GLN A 69 15.74 9.92 22.07
CA GLN A 69 14.98 8.68 21.87
C GLN A 69 13.68 8.90 21.10
N TRP A 70 12.95 9.98 21.41
CA TRP A 70 11.74 10.34 20.69
C TRP A 70 12.04 10.70 19.23
N SER A 71 13.11 11.49 18.98
CA SER A 71 13.49 11.89 17.63
C SER A 71 13.92 10.70 16.77
N GLU A 72 14.70 9.76 17.33
CA GLU A 72 15.08 8.52 16.66
C GLU A 72 13.87 7.61 16.40
N GLY A 73 12.94 7.51 17.36
CA GLY A 73 11.68 6.80 17.18
C GLY A 73 10.85 7.37 16.02
N LEU A 74 10.78 8.69 15.92
CA LEU A 74 10.10 9.38 14.83
C LEU A 74 10.78 9.13 13.47
N ILE A 75 12.10 9.23 13.41
CA ILE A 75 12.89 8.98 12.20
C ILE A 75 12.74 7.52 11.76
N SER A 76 12.77 6.57 12.70
CA SER A 76 12.58 5.13 12.44
C SER A 76 11.18 4.84 11.88
N ALA A 77 10.14 5.45 12.47
CA ALA A 77 8.78 5.33 11.95
C ALA A 77 8.66 5.90 10.52
N ALA A 78 9.27 7.06 10.25
CA ALA A 78 9.29 7.65 8.91
C ALA A 78 10.02 6.78 7.88
N ARG A 79 11.14 6.14 8.27
CA ARG A 79 11.84 5.16 7.41
C ARG A 79 10.98 3.94 7.11
N THR A 80 10.24 3.46 8.10
CA THR A 80 9.30 2.33 7.92
C THR A 80 8.18 2.69 6.96
N VAL A 81 7.62 3.89 7.05
CA VAL A 81 6.64 4.42 6.09
C VAL A 81 7.22 4.48 4.67
N ALA A 82 8.44 5.01 4.52
CA ALA A 82 9.10 5.06 3.21
C ALA A 82 9.33 3.67 2.60
N ALA A 83 9.78 2.71 3.41
CA ALA A 83 9.94 1.32 2.97
C ALA A 83 8.61 0.67 2.57
N ALA A 84 7.54 0.90 3.33
CA ALA A 84 6.21 0.38 3.00
C ALA A 84 5.69 0.96 1.67
N VAL A 85 5.90 2.26 1.40
CA VAL A 85 5.52 2.87 0.12
C VAL A 85 6.34 2.32 -1.03
N HIS A 86 7.63 2.06 -0.82
CA HIS A 86 8.46 1.44 -1.84
C HIS A 86 7.92 0.04 -2.22
N GLN A 87 7.64 -0.79 -1.21
CA GLN A 87 7.05 -2.12 -1.41
C GLN A 87 5.67 -2.06 -2.09
N LEU A 88 4.87 -1.04 -1.77
CA LEU A 88 3.60 -0.79 -2.44
C LEU A 88 3.78 -0.49 -3.92
N CYS A 89 4.73 0.38 -4.28
CA CYS A 89 5.02 0.72 -5.67
C CYS A 89 5.53 -0.51 -6.45
N GLU A 90 6.39 -1.33 -5.83
CA GLU A 90 6.85 -2.58 -6.42
C GLU A 90 5.69 -3.56 -6.64
N ALA A 91 4.80 -3.70 -5.66
CA ALA A 91 3.63 -4.57 -5.77
C ALA A 91 2.64 -4.09 -6.84
N ALA A 92 2.41 -2.77 -6.93
CA ALA A 92 1.53 -2.18 -7.94
C ALA A 92 2.10 -2.35 -9.35
N ASN A 93 3.40 -2.06 -9.54
CA ASN A 93 4.07 -2.30 -10.81
C ASN A 93 4.10 -3.79 -11.17
N GLY A 94 4.35 -4.67 -10.19
CA GLY A 94 4.31 -6.10 -10.37
C GLY A 94 2.93 -6.61 -10.78
N LEU A 95 1.85 -6.07 -10.21
CA LEU A 95 0.48 -6.47 -10.52
C LEU A 95 0.12 -6.13 -11.97
N VAL A 96 0.40 -4.91 -12.42
CA VAL A 96 0.15 -4.46 -13.80
C VAL A 96 0.95 -5.26 -14.83
N GLN A 97 2.11 -5.80 -14.43
CA GLN A 97 2.92 -6.66 -15.29
C GLN A 97 2.53 -8.15 -15.20
N GLY A 98 1.55 -8.52 -14.36
CA GLY A 98 1.18 -9.92 -14.11
C GLY A 98 2.18 -10.72 -13.27
N HIS A 99 3.12 -10.05 -12.60
CA HIS A 99 4.18 -10.65 -11.78
C HIS A 99 3.87 -10.69 -10.27
N THR A 100 2.72 -10.17 -9.85
CA THR A 100 2.34 -10.06 -8.43
C THR A 100 0.83 -10.21 -8.28
N SER A 101 0.38 -10.81 -7.17
CA SER A 101 -1.04 -10.97 -6.87
C SER A 101 -1.67 -9.71 -6.25
N GLU A 102 -2.97 -9.58 -6.42
CA GLU A 102 -3.78 -8.53 -5.79
C GLU A 102 -3.69 -8.58 -4.26
N GLU A 103 -3.61 -9.79 -3.68
CA GLU A 103 -3.43 -9.97 -2.24
C GLU A 103 -2.13 -9.33 -1.73
N LYS A 104 -1.03 -9.45 -2.48
CA LYS A 104 0.25 -8.84 -2.13
C LYS A 104 0.18 -7.31 -2.24
N LEU A 105 -0.53 -6.79 -3.25
CA LEU A 105 -0.80 -5.36 -3.36
C LEU A 105 -1.62 -4.84 -2.17
N ILE A 106 -2.71 -5.54 -1.82
CA ILE A 106 -3.58 -5.21 -0.67
C ILE A 106 -2.78 -5.24 0.63
N SER A 107 -1.92 -6.24 0.80
CA SER A 107 -1.04 -6.36 1.98
C SER A 107 -0.09 -5.16 2.09
N ALA A 108 0.57 -4.79 0.98
CA ALA A 108 1.45 -3.62 0.94
C ALA A 108 0.70 -2.31 1.26
N ALA A 109 -0.51 -2.14 0.72
CA ALA A 109 -1.37 -0.98 1.00
C ALA A 109 -1.74 -0.88 2.49
N LYS A 110 -2.11 -2.00 3.12
CA LYS A 110 -2.39 -2.07 4.56
C LYS A 110 -1.15 -1.76 5.41
N GLN A 111 0.03 -2.20 4.97
CA GLN A 111 1.28 -1.88 5.65
C GLN A 111 1.62 -0.38 5.58
N VAL A 112 1.31 0.29 4.47
CA VAL A 112 1.44 1.76 4.35
C VAL A 112 0.49 2.47 5.32
N ALA A 113 -0.77 2.04 5.40
CA ALA A 113 -1.74 2.61 6.34
C ALA A 113 -1.31 2.41 7.81
N SER A 114 -0.84 1.20 8.15
CA SER A 114 -0.38 0.86 9.50
C SER A 114 0.86 1.65 9.92
N SER A 115 1.90 1.67 9.07
CA SER A 115 3.12 2.45 9.33
C SER A 115 2.84 3.96 9.43
N THR A 116 1.89 4.47 8.64
CA THR A 116 1.42 5.86 8.73
C THR A 116 0.74 6.13 10.06
N ALA A 117 -0.14 5.22 10.53
CA ALA A 117 -0.77 5.36 11.84
C ALA A 117 0.26 5.35 12.98
N HIS A 118 1.28 4.48 12.90
CA HIS A 118 2.38 4.48 13.87
C HIS A 118 3.16 5.80 13.86
N LEU A 119 3.46 6.35 12.68
CA LEU A 119 4.12 7.66 12.57
C LEU A 119 3.27 8.78 13.20
N LEU A 120 1.95 8.79 12.98
CA LEU A 120 1.04 9.76 13.59
C LEU A 120 1.04 9.66 15.12
N VAL A 121 1.01 8.44 15.66
CA VAL A 121 1.06 8.21 17.11
C VAL A 121 2.41 8.68 17.67
N ALA A 122 3.53 8.36 17.01
CA ALA A 122 4.86 8.82 17.41
C ALA A 122 4.95 10.35 17.46
N CYS A 123 4.40 11.05 16.47
CA CYS A 123 4.34 12.52 16.46
C CYS A 123 3.51 13.09 17.62
N LYS A 124 2.39 12.45 17.97
CA LYS A 124 1.46 12.95 19.01
C LYS A 124 2.05 13.00 20.41
N VAL A 125 3.10 12.24 20.71
CA VAL A 125 3.68 12.16 22.07
C VAL A 125 4.23 13.51 22.53
N LYS A 126 4.86 14.27 21.63
CA LYS A 126 5.45 15.58 21.95
C LYS A 126 4.71 16.75 21.30
N ALA A 127 3.97 16.52 20.21
CA ALA A 127 3.25 17.56 19.48
C ALA A 127 2.04 18.12 20.23
N ASP A 128 1.78 19.42 20.08
CA ASP A 128 0.48 20.00 20.43
C ASP A 128 -0.57 19.56 19.42
N GLN A 129 -1.68 18.98 19.88
CA GLN A 129 -2.76 18.51 19.01
C GLN A 129 -3.47 19.66 18.29
N ASP A 130 -3.46 20.86 18.87
CA ASP A 130 -4.11 22.04 18.30
C ASP A 130 -3.16 22.84 17.38
N SER A 131 -1.89 22.44 17.26
CA SER A 131 -0.95 23.08 16.36
C SER A 131 -1.34 22.93 14.88
N ARG A 132 -1.04 23.96 14.09
CA ARG A 132 -1.26 23.92 12.63
C ARG A 132 -0.46 22.81 11.96
N ALA A 133 0.75 22.53 12.43
CA ALA A 133 1.55 21.43 11.89
C ALA A 133 0.93 20.07 12.20
N MET A 134 0.40 19.86 13.41
CA MET A 134 -0.26 18.61 13.77
C MET A 134 -1.58 18.41 13.01
N GLN A 135 -2.37 19.48 12.81
CA GLN A 135 -3.57 19.42 11.97
C GLN A 135 -3.26 19.01 10.53
N ARG A 136 -2.20 19.59 9.94
CA ARG A 136 -1.72 19.21 8.59
C ARG A 136 -1.25 17.76 8.56
N LEU A 137 -0.54 17.32 9.58
CA LEU A 137 -0.08 15.93 9.70
C LEU A 137 -1.27 14.96 9.75
N GLN A 138 -2.30 15.26 10.54
CA GLN A 138 -3.51 14.43 10.62
C GLN A 138 -4.27 14.39 9.29
N GLN A 139 -4.41 15.53 8.61
CA GLN A 139 -5.03 15.57 7.28
C GLN A 139 -4.27 14.72 6.27
N ALA A 140 -2.94 14.82 6.25
CA ALA A 140 -2.10 13.99 5.39
C ALA A 140 -2.24 12.50 5.73
N GLY A 141 -2.27 12.15 7.01
CA GLY A 141 -2.50 10.77 7.47
C GLY A 141 -3.87 10.23 7.05
N HIS A 142 -4.91 11.05 7.12
CA HIS A 142 -6.25 10.69 6.66
C HIS A 142 -6.29 10.51 5.14
N ALA A 143 -5.58 11.36 4.39
CA ALA A 143 -5.44 11.20 2.94
C ALA A 143 -4.74 9.89 2.56
N VAL A 144 -3.67 9.51 3.27
CA VAL A 144 -3.01 8.21 3.08
C VAL A 144 -3.99 7.07 3.36
N LYS A 145 -4.70 7.09 4.49
CA LYS A 145 -5.69 6.07 4.83
C LYS A 145 -6.74 5.92 3.73
N THR A 146 -7.35 7.02 3.32
CA THR A 146 -8.40 7.03 2.28
C THR A 146 -7.86 6.50 0.95
N ALA A 147 -6.66 6.92 0.54
CA ALA A 147 -6.05 6.45 -0.70
C ALA A 147 -5.72 4.94 -0.65
N THR A 148 -5.26 4.44 0.50
CA THR A 148 -5.03 2.98 0.68
C THR A 148 -6.33 2.18 0.68
N GLU A 149 -7.41 2.70 1.27
CA GLU A 149 -8.72 2.04 1.24
C GLU A 149 -9.28 1.99 -0.19
N HIS A 150 -9.15 3.09 -0.94
CA HIS A 150 -9.54 3.14 -2.34
C HIS A 150 -8.79 2.12 -3.21
N LEU A 151 -7.46 2.01 -3.01
CA LEU A 151 -6.66 1.00 -3.70
C LEU A 151 -7.11 -0.43 -3.37
N VAL A 152 -7.41 -0.71 -2.10
CA VAL A 152 -7.88 -2.05 -1.68
C VAL A 152 -9.23 -2.38 -2.30
N MET A 153 -10.14 -1.40 -2.40
CA MET A 153 -11.41 -1.58 -3.08
C MET A 153 -11.22 -1.85 -4.57
N ALA A 154 -10.36 -1.08 -5.25
CA ALA A 154 -10.04 -1.29 -6.65
C ALA A 154 -9.45 -2.69 -6.91
N ALA A 155 -8.48 -3.11 -6.09
CA ALA A 155 -7.85 -4.41 -6.20
C ALA A 155 -8.83 -5.58 -5.97
N ARG A 156 -9.81 -5.43 -5.07
CA ARG A 156 -10.83 -6.47 -4.81
C ARG A 156 -11.89 -6.58 -5.90
N ASN A 157 -12.29 -5.44 -6.46
CA ASN A 157 -13.30 -5.42 -7.51
C ASN A 157 -12.81 -6.13 -8.77
N ALA A 158 -11.52 -6.04 -9.08
CA ALA A 158 -10.92 -6.79 -10.18
C ALA A 158 -10.89 -8.30 -9.94
N SER A 159 -10.56 -8.76 -8.73
CA SER A 159 -10.63 -10.18 -8.36
C SER A 159 -12.02 -10.79 -8.62
N GLN A 160 -13.09 -10.02 -8.35
CA GLN A 160 -14.47 -10.49 -8.50
C GLN A 160 -14.94 -10.54 -9.96
N GLU A 161 -14.33 -9.77 -10.87
CA GLU A 161 -14.67 -9.85 -12.29
C GLU A 161 -14.11 -11.09 -12.98
N ASP A 162 -12.98 -11.63 -12.49
CA ASP A 162 -12.38 -12.89 -12.97
C ASP A 162 -13.13 -14.15 -12.47
N GLU A 163 -13.94 -14.05 -11.42
CA GLU A 163 -14.74 -15.17 -10.86
C GLU A 163 -16.08 -15.43 -11.59
N ARG A 164 -16.30 -14.87 -12.80
CA ARG A 164 -17.55 -15.16 -13.55
C ARG A 164 -17.61 -16.66 -13.91
N PRO A 165 -18.74 -17.34 -13.60
CA PRO A 165 -18.81 -18.80 -13.66
C PRO A 165 -18.66 -19.34 -15.08
N LEU A 166 -17.80 -20.35 -15.23
CA LEU A 166 -17.66 -21.18 -16.43
C LEU A 166 -19.04 -21.77 -16.79
N ILE A 167 -19.59 -21.34 -17.93
CA ILE A 167 -20.86 -21.89 -18.46
C ILE A 167 -20.58 -23.31 -18.94
N ILE A 168 -20.97 -24.30 -18.14
CA ILE A 168 -20.83 -25.73 -18.46
C ILE A 168 -21.78 -26.06 -19.63
N SER A 169 -21.22 -26.33 -20.81
CA SER A 169 -21.97 -26.82 -21.96
C SER A 169 -22.23 -28.33 -21.85
N ASP A 170 -23.50 -28.70 -21.94
CA ASP A 170 -24.07 -30.03 -21.69
C ASP A 170 -23.79 -31.03 -22.84
N ARG A 171 -22.55 -31.56 -22.90
CA ARG A 171 -22.24 -32.77 -23.67
C ARG A 171 -21.35 -33.71 -22.86
N MET A 172 -21.88 -34.90 -22.59
CA MET A 172 -21.40 -35.90 -21.62
C MET A 172 -19.94 -36.39 -21.79
N VAL A 173 -19.27 -36.11 -22.92
CA VAL A 173 -17.83 -36.41 -23.16
C VAL A 173 -16.91 -35.20 -22.86
N SER A 174 -17.45 -33.97 -22.92
CA SER A 174 -16.79 -32.74 -22.45
C SER A 174 -16.68 -32.70 -20.93
N GLY A 175 -17.61 -33.34 -20.22
CA GLY A 175 -17.66 -33.35 -18.76
C GLY A 175 -16.45 -34.03 -18.10
N ILE A 176 -15.93 -35.12 -18.67
CA ILE A 176 -14.75 -35.81 -18.09
C ILE A 176 -13.50 -34.95 -18.26
N ALA A 177 -13.28 -34.36 -19.44
CA ALA A 177 -12.16 -33.44 -19.66
C ALA A 177 -12.26 -32.20 -18.75
N GLN A 178 -13.45 -31.63 -18.60
CA GLN A 178 -13.69 -30.50 -17.68
C GLN A 178 -13.46 -30.87 -16.22
N VAL A 179 -13.89 -32.07 -15.79
CA VAL A 179 -13.63 -32.57 -14.43
C VAL A 179 -12.15 -32.83 -14.23
N MET A 180 -11.44 -33.39 -15.22
CA MET A 180 -9.99 -33.61 -15.14
C MET A 180 -9.22 -32.28 -15.11
N ASP A 181 -9.60 -31.29 -15.91
CA ASP A 181 -9.01 -29.95 -15.88
C ASP A 181 -9.31 -29.23 -14.57
N ALA A 182 -10.52 -29.35 -14.05
CA ALA A 182 -10.88 -28.81 -12.74
C ALA A 182 -10.08 -29.48 -11.61
N GLN A 183 -9.92 -30.81 -11.65
CA GLN A 183 -9.10 -31.55 -10.69
C GLN A 183 -7.61 -31.19 -10.80
N ALA A 184 -7.09 -31.01 -12.02
CA ALA A 184 -5.73 -30.55 -12.25
C ALA A 184 -5.53 -29.13 -11.69
N ASN A 185 -6.52 -28.25 -11.86
CA ASN A 185 -6.49 -26.91 -11.28
C ASN A 185 -6.55 -26.94 -9.75
N VAL A 186 -7.38 -27.81 -9.15
CA VAL A 186 -7.40 -28.01 -7.69
C VAL A 186 -6.02 -28.45 -7.18
N LEU A 187 -5.41 -29.46 -7.79
CA LEU A 187 -4.08 -29.93 -7.40
C LEU A 187 -3.00 -28.85 -7.56
N ARG A 188 -3.09 -28.04 -8.62
CA ARG A 188 -2.19 -26.90 -8.83
C ARG A 188 -2.33 -25.86 -7.70
N VAL A 189 -3.56 -25.47 -7.38
CA VAL A 189 -3.85 -24.49 -6.33
C VAL A 189 -3.44 -25.04 -4.95
N GLU A 190 -3.63 -26.33 -4.67
CA GLU A 190 -3.18 -26.97 -3.43
C GLU A 190 -1.66 -26.92 -3.28
N LYS A 191 -0.92 -27.14 -4.38
CA LYS A 191 0.54 -27.03 -4.40
C LYS A 191 0.98 -25.59 -4.18
N GLU A 192 0.40 -24.64 -4.91
CA GLU A 192 0.69 -23.20 -4.75
C GLU A 192 0.40 -22.72 -3.32
N LEU A 193 -0.72 -23.17 -2.73
CA LEU A 193 -1.06 -22.89 -1.33
C LEU A 193 -0.01 -23.43 -0.36
N LYS A 194 0.47 -24.66 -0.57
CA LYS A 194 1.51 -25.27 0.27
C LYS A 194 2.82 -24.50 0.18
N GLU A 195 3.22 -24.09 -1.02
CA GLU A 195 4.43 -23.30 -1.25
C GLU A 195 4.31 -21.90 -0.62
N ALA A 196 3.18 -21.22 -0.81
CA ALA A 196 2.90 -19.92 -0.19
C ALA A 196 2.94 -20.01 1.35
N ARG A 197 2.37 -21.07 1.94
CA ARG A 197 2.45 -21.32 3.39
C ARG A 197 3.88 -21.53 3.87
N GLN A 198 4.70 -22.27 3.12
CA GLN A 198 6.12 -22.46 3.45
C GLN A 198 6.91 -21.16 3.36
N GLN A 199 6.68 -20.36 2.32
CA GLN A 199 7.30 -19.04 2.18
C GLN A 199 6.90 -18.11 3.34
N LEU A 200 5.61 -18.04 3.68
CA LEU A 200 5.12 -17.25 4.82
C LEU A 200 5.76 -17.69 6.14
N ALA A 201 5.84 -19.00 6.39
CA ALA A 201 6.50 -19.54 7.58
C ALA A 201 7.98 -19.17 7.63
N SER A 202 8.69 -19.23 6.50
CA SER A 202 10.10 -18.83 6.41
C SER A 202 10.31 -17.34 6.67
N LEU A 203 9.44 -16.48 6.14
CA LEU A 203 9.47 -15.03 6.37
C LEU A 203 9.17 -14.70 7.83
N ASN A 204 8.18 -15.35 8.45
CA ASN A 204 7.89 -15.17 9.86
C ASN A 204 9.07 -15.62 10.75
N LYS A 205 9.72 -16.74 10.41
CA LYS A 205 10.94 -17.20 11.10
C LYS A 205 12.07 -16.19 10.96
N ALA A 206 12.32 -15.69 9.76
CA ALA A 206 13.33 -14.68 9.49
C ALA A 206 13.05 -13.35 10.23
N ARG A 207 11.78 -12.96 10.40
CA ARG A 207 11.38 -11.80 11.21
C ARG A 207 11.71 -12.02 12.70
N TYR A 208 11.46 -13.21 13.24
CA TYR A 208 11.82 -13.58 14.62
C TYR A 208 13.34 -13.62 14.84
N GLU A 209 14.08 -14.23 13.91
CA GLU A 209 15.55 -14.35 13.98
C GLU A 209 16.26 -12.99 13.87
N ARG A 210 15.65 -11.99 13.21
CA ARG A 210 16.15 -10.61 13.11
C ARG A 210 15.82 -9.74 14.33
N GLY A 211 15.26 -10.32 15.40
CA GLY A 211 14.95 -9.62 16.65
C GLY A 211 13.64 -8.81 16.63
N MET A 212 12.72 -9.07 15.70
CA MET A 212 11.36 -8.53 15.78
C MET A 212 10.41 -9.59 16.33
N THR A 213 10.26 -9.64 17.65
CA THR A 213 9.18 -10.39 18.30
C THR A 213 7.92 -9.52 18.36
N PRO A 214 6.70 -10.09 18.18
CA PRO A 214 5.44 -9.39 18.47
C PRO A 214 5.20 -9.10 19.97
N GLU A 215 6.16 -9.42 20.85
CA GLU A 215 5.95 -9.48 22.30
C GLU A 215 6.41 -8.22 23.06
N GLN A 216 6.76 -7.13 22.37
CA GLN A 216 6.93 -5.81 23.03
C GLN A 216 5.74 -4.86 22.84
N GLN A 217 4.59 -5.38 22.40
CA GLN A 217 3.35 -4.58 22.34
C GLN A 217 2.45 -4.71 23.58
N PHE A 218 2.72 -5.64 24.52
CA PHE A 218 1.93 -5.76 25.75
C PHE A 218 2.73 -6.36 26.91
N GLU A 219 3.59 -5.56 27.54
CA GLU A 219 3.96 -5.79 28.96
C GLU A 219 4.47 -4.47 29.56
N GLN A 220 3.55 -3.72 30.18
CA GLN A 220 3.90 -2.84 31.29
C GLN A 220 3.91 -3.71 32.55
N PRO A 221 4.97 -3.70 33.36
CA PRO A 221 4.87 -4.22 34.71
C PRO A 221 4.03 -3.25 35.54
N GLU A 222 2.91 -3.72 36.08
CA GLU A 222 2.38 -3.10 37.29
C GLU A 222 3.30 -3.47 38.46
N GLN A 223 3.73 -2.42 39.16
CA GLN A 223 4.47 -2.34 40.44
C GLN A 223 6.00 -2.26 40.37
#